data_AF-A0A6A5HEF4-F1
#
_entry.id   AF-A0A6A5HEF4-F1
#
_cell.length_a   1.000
_cell.length_b   1.000
_cell.length_c   1.000
_cell.angle_alpha   90.00
_cell.angle_beta   90.00
_cell.angle_gamma   90.00
#
_symmetry.space_group_name_H-M   'P 1'
#
loop_
_entity.id
_entity.type
_entity.pdbx_description
1 polymer ?
#
loop_
_entity_poly.entity_id
_entity_poly.type
_entity_poly.pdbx_seq_one_letter_code
_entity_poly.pdbx_strand_id
1 'polypeptide(L)'
;MTPNATKFPLLYLPCLALENVLSNFDHLDRFEFSTCSKRCKRVVKSLRHGRIEIDVQLNHRLTSVTLSSGRNLNEYTWFHFCNEPGCSNHQSLTLNGRTIRMKKASSKLLNNSKCVCFYCSGGLTVNTKALVNHLVEIFRVPIRILRFDMDGLVNYRDYVQCFSKCDDLRICGVGAISEEDLTYLEEHVEHTHFYINGNLQ
;
A
#
# COMPACT_ATOMS: atom_id res chain seq x y z
N MET A 1 -34.05 -30.15 -5.11
CA MET A 1 -33.37 -29.51 -3.96
C MET A 1 -31.92 -29.96 -3.98
N THR A 2 -31.01 -29.12 -4.45
CA THR A 2 -29.57 -29.42 -4.41
C THR A 2 -29.08 -29.37 -2.96
N PRO A 3 -28.24 -30.31 -2.50
CA PRO A 3 -27.70 -30.27 -1.15
C PRO A 3 -26.87 -28.99 -1.01
N ASN A 4 -27.21 -28.16 -0.03
CA ASN A 4 -26.38 -27.04 0.41
C ASN A 4 -25.03 -27.63 0.81
N ALA A 5 -24.06 -27.61 -0.11
CA ALA A 5 -22.68 -27.92 0.21
C ALA A 5 -22.29 -27.02 1.39
N THR A 6 -22.08 -27.64 2.55
CA THR A 6 -21.68 -26.97 3.77
C THR A 6 -20.34 -26.30 3.47
N LYS A 7 -20.38 -24.98 3.21
CA LYS A 7 -19.20 -24.18 2.92
C LYS A 7 -18.22 -24.39 4.07
N PHE A 8 -17.04 -24.94 3.77
CA PHE A 8 -15.98 -25.10 4.76
C PHE A 8 -15.65 -23.73 5.35
N PRO A 9 -15.96 -23.49 6.63
CA PRO A 9 -15.94 -22.14 7.11
C PRO A 9 -14.57 -21.83 7.71
N LEU A 10 -13.68 -21.34 6.85
CA LEU A 10 -12.29 -21.01 7.16
C LEU A 10 -12.12 -20.30 8.52
N LEU A 11 -12.98 -19.32 8.81
CA LEU A 11 -12.90 -18.53 10.05
C LEU A 11 -13.31 -19.28 11.32
N TYR A 12 -13.96 -20.45 11.25
CA TYR A 12 -14.26 -21.30 12.40
C TYR A 12 -13.17 -22.34 12.68
N LEU A 13 -12.09 -22.37 11.88
CA LEU A 13 -10.96 -23.22 12.19
C LEU A 13 -10.31 -22.84 13.52
N PRO A 14 -9.77 -23.83 14.26
CA PRO A 14 -8.88 -23.56 15.38
C PRO A 14 -7.72 -22.66 14.95
N CYS A 15 -7.24 -21.80 15.86
CA CYS A 15 -6.24 -20.78 15.54
C CYS A 15 -5.01 -21.34 14.82
N LEU A 16 -4.45 -22.47 15.28
CA LEU A 16 -3.29 -23.09 14.65
C LEU A 16 -3.55 -23.55 13.21
N ALA A 17 -4.72 -24.12 12.94
CA ALA A 17 -5.09 -24.54 11.59
C ALA A 17 -5.31 -23.32 10.68
N LEU A 18 -5.94 -22.26 11.21
CA LEU A 18 -6.14 -21.02 10.48
C LEU A 18 -4.80 -20.34 10.16
N GLU A 19 -3.88 -20.28 11.12
CA GLU A 19 -2.53 -19.75 10.93
C GLU A 19 -1.75 -20.54 9.87
N ASN A 20 -1.80 -21.87 9.90
CA ASN A 20 -1.14 -22.71 8.89
C ASN A 20 -1.74 -22.53 7.49
N VAL A 21 -3.05 -22.33 7.36
CA VAL A 21 -3.65 -22.06 6.05
C VAL A 21 -3.19 -20.70 5.54
N LEU A 22 -3.28 -19.67 6.39
CA LEU A 22 -2.97 -18.29 6.01
C LEU A 22 -1.47 -18.01 5.92
N SER A 23 -0.60 -18.85 6.48
CA SER A 23 0.85 -18.73 6.29
C SER A 23 1.25 -19.01 4.84
N ASN A 24 0.45 -19.78 4.11
CA ASN A 24 0.65 -20.06 2.68
C ASN A 24 0.14 -18.92 1.78
N PHE A 25 -0.57 -17.93 2.34
CA PHE A 25 -1.01 -16.76 1.57
C PHE A 25 0.16 -15.80 1.42
N ASP A 26 0.34 -15.28 0.21
CA ASP A 26 1.23 -14.15 0.01
C ASP A 26 0.61 -12.84 0.50
N HIS A 27 1.37 -11.75 0.39
CA HIS A 27 0.98 -10.49 0.99
C HIS A 27 -0.22 -9.83 0.29
N LEU A 28 -0.41 -10.07 -1.02
CA LEU A 28 -1.62 -9.61 -1.70
C LEU A 28 -2.83 -10.41 -1.23
N ASP A 29 -2.71 -11.73 -1.11
CA ASP A 29 -3.80 -12.58 -0.64
C ASP A 29 -4.19 -12.23 0.81
N ARG A 30 -3.19 -11.97 1.68
CA ARG A 30 -3.42 -11.50 3.06
C ARG A 30 -4.08 -10.12 3.08
N PHE A 31 -3.65 -9.20 2.23
CA PHE A 31 -4.29 -7.90 2.09
C PHE A 31 -5.75 -8.08 1.67
N GLU A 32 -6.04 -8.81 0.60
CA GLU A 32 -7.42 -9.02 0.13
C GLU A 32 -8.28 -9.69 1.18
N PHE A 33 -7.79 -10.75 1.81
CA PHE A 33 -8.48 -11.44 2.90
C PHE A 33 -8.81 -10.47 4.05
N SER A 34 -7.88 -9.60 4.42
CA SER A 34 -8.10 -8.61 5.50
C SER A 34 -9.19 -7.59 5.17
N THR A 35 -9.50 -7.36 3.89
CA THR A 35 -10.59 -6.45 3.46
C THR A 35 -11.98 -7.10 3.54
N CYS A 36 -12.08 -8.43 3.65
CA CYS A 36 -13.38 -9.12 3.63
C CYS A 36 -14.25 -8.83 4.87
N SER A 37 -13.64 -8.68 6.06
CA SER A 37 -14.37 -8.36 7.29
C SER A 37 -13.43 -7.89 8.41
N LYS A 38 -14.00 -7.27 9.46
CA LYS A 38 -13.28 -6.95 10.70
C LYS A 38 -12.64 -8.19 11.35
N ARG A 39 -13.24 -9.38 11.20
CA ARG A 39 -12.68 -10.63 11.73
C ARG A 39 -11.46 -11.06 10.91
N CYS A 40 -11.53 -11.00 9.57
CA CYS A 40 -10.39 -11.31 8.72
C CYS A 40 -9.23 -10.35 8.97
N LYS A 41 -9.51 -9.04 9.11
CA LYS A 41 -8.49 -8.05 9.47
C LYS A 41 -7.76 -8.38 10.76
N ARG A 42 -8.50 -8.76 11.81
CA ARG A 42 -7.92 -9.18 13.10
C ARG A 42 -7.05 -10.43 12.98
N VAL A 43 -7.51 -11.41 12.20
CA VAL A 43 -6.75 -12.65 11.95
C VAL A 43 -5.45 -12.32 11.21
N VAL A 44 -5.49 -11.54 10.14
CA VAL A 44 -4.27 -11.18 9.40
C VAL A 44 -3.29 -10.45 10.31
N LYS A 45 -3.77 -9.49 11.10
CA LYS A 45 -2.96 -8.72 12.06
C LYS A 45 -2.26 -9.58 13.13
N SER A 46 -2.79 -10.77 13.45
CA SER A 46 -2.15 -11.69 14.40
C SER A 46 -1.15 -12.65 13.75
N LEU A 47 -1.08 -12.72 12.42
CA LEU A 47 -0.16 -13.61 11.73
C LEU A 47 1.29 -13.14 11.89
N ARG A 48 2.21 -14.09 11.77
CA ARG A 48 3.62 -13.78 11.56
C ARG A 48 3.83 -13.41 10.09
N HIS A 49 4.33 -12.21 9.87
CA HIS A 49 4.45 -11.60 8.55
C HIS A 49 5.84 -11.71 7.92
N GLY A 50 6.86 -12.09 8.70
CA GLY A 50 8.24 -12.04 8.24
C GLY A 50 8.71 -10.60 8.04
N ARG A 51 9.67 -10.40 7.14
CA ARG A 51 10.18 -9.08 6.80
C ARG A 51 9.27 -8.44 5.75
N ILE A 52 8.70 -7.29 6.09
CA ILE A 52 7.85 -6.48 5.21
C ILE A 52 8.33 -5.03 5.27
N GLU A 53 8.38 -4.39 4.11
CA GLU A 53 8.64 -2.96 4.00
C GLU A 53 7.55 -2.30 3.17
N ILE A 54 7.13 -1.10 3.58
CA ILE A 54 6.11 -0.29 2.91
C ILE A 54 6.77 0.97 2.38
N ASP A 55 6.69 1.18 1.07
CA ASP A 55 7.18 2.39 0.43
C ASP A 55 6.01 3.13 -0.24
N VAL A 56 5.97 4.44 -0.08
CA VAL A 56 4.98 5.32 -0.68
C VAL A 56 5.70 6.26 -1.64
N GLN A 57 5.31 6.24 -2.91
CA GLN A 57 5.85 7.15 -3.93
C GLN A 57 4.73 8.03 -4.47
N LEU A 58 4.94 9.34 -4.34
CA LEU A 58 4.01 10.39 -4.71
C LEU A 58 4.59 11.13 -5.90
N ASN A 59 3.89 11.10 -7.03
CA ASN A 59 4.29 11.83 -8.23
C ASN A 59 3.05 12.33 -8.98
N HIS A 60 3.22 13.29 -9.89
CA HIS A 60 2.10 13.90 -10.61
C HIS A 60 1.38 12.96 -11.61
N ARG A 61 1.99 11.85 -12.01
CA ARG A 61 1.46 10.93 -13.04
C ARG A 61 0.78 9.68 -12.48
N LEU A 62 1.32 9.15 -11.39
CA LEU A 62 1.11 7.82 -10.85
C LEU A 62 1.61 7.73 -9.40
N THR A 63 0.74 8.06 -8.44
CA THR A 63 0.95 7.69 -7.03
C THR A 63 0.97 6.18 -6.89
N SER A 64 1.90 5.65 -6.10
CA SER A 64 1.99 4.22 -5.82
C SER A 64 2.39 3.90 -4.39
N VAL A 65 1.92 2.74 -3.92
CA VAL A 65 2.35 2.14 -2.66
C VAL A 65 2.95 0.78 -3.00
N THR A 66 4.15 0.52 -2.53
CA THR A 66 4.87 -0.73 -2.73
C THR A 66 4.95 -1.48 -1.42
N LEU A 67 4.59 -2.76 -1.47
CA LEU A 67 4.83 -3.70 -0.40
C LEU A 67 5.93 -4.66 -0.83
N SER A 68 7.06 -4.62 -0.13
CA SER A 68 8.22 -5.47 -0.39
C SER A 68 8.31 -6.55 0.69
N SER A 69 8.54 -7.80 0.30
CA SER A 69 8.53 -8.93 1.22
C SER A 69 9.52 -10.04 0.85
N GLY A 70 9.59 -11.04 1.72
CA GLY A 70 10.52 -12.17 1.60
C GLY A 70 11.82 -11.90 2.35
N ARG A 71 12.64 -12.95 2.52
CA ARG A 71 13.90 -12.87 3.30
C ARG A 71 14.82 -11.76 2.78
N ASN A 72 14.86 -11.56 1.47
CA ASN A 72 15.70 -10.59 0.77
C ASN A 72 14.90 -9.43 0.15
N LEU A 73 13.63 -9.23 0.52
CA LEU A 73 12.76 -8.18 -0.02
C LEU A 73 12.64 -8.20 -1.55
N ASN A 74 12.55 -9.39 -2.13
CA ASN A 74 12.55 -9.62 -3.57
C ASN A 74 11.15 -9.94 -4.13
N GLU A 75 10.13 -9.97 -3.28
CA GLU A 75 8.73 -10.07 -3.67
C GLU A 75 8.09 -8.70 -3.56
N TYR A 76 7.35 -8.28 -4.58
CA TYR A 76 6.78 -6.94 -4.64
C TYR A 76 5.30 -6.97 -4.99
N THR A 77 4.51 -6.21 -4.25
CA THR A 77 3.15 -5.84 -4.66
C THR A 77 3.06 -4.34 -4.85
N TRP A 78 2.86 -3.90 -6.08
CA TRP A 78 2.64 -2.51 -6.43
C TRP A 78 1.16 -2.19 -6.46
N PHE A 79 0.76 -1.19 -5.68
CA PHE A 79 -0.57 -0.60 -5.73
C PHE A 79 -0.47 0.75 -6.42
N HIS A 80 -0.86 0.82 -7.69
CA HIS A 80 -0.89 2.05 -8.46
C HIS A 80 -2.26 2.70 -8.38
N PHE A 81 -2.30 4.02 -8.19
CA PHE A 81 -3.55 4.76 -8.15
C PHE A 81 -3.77 5.48 -9.47
N CYS A 82 -4.94 5.27 -10.07
CA CYS A 82 -5.32 5.80 -11.38
C CYS A 82 -6.62 6.61 -11.27
N ASN A 83 -6.71 7.72 -11.99
CA ASN A 83 -7.88 8.62 -11.94
C ASN A 83 -9.10 8.05 -12.68
N GLU A 84 -8.91 7.33 -13.78
CA GLU A 84 -10.00 6.82 -14.61
C GLU A 84 -9.95 5.30 -14.76
N PRO A 85 -11.08 4.60 -14.51
CA PRO A 85 -11.19 3.20 -14.88
C PRO A 85 -11.29 3.08 -16.41
N GLY A 86 -10.39 2.30 -17.02
CA GLY A 86 -10.65 1.80 -18.37
C GLY A 86 -11.94 0.96 -18.41
N CYS A 87 -12.60 0.90 -19.58
CA CYS A 87 -13.87 0.19 -19.86
C CYS A 87 -13.83 -1.36 -19.70
N SER A 88 -13.26 -1.89 -18.62
CA SER A 88 -13.13 -3.34 -18.40
C SER A 88 -13.71 -3.79 -17.06
N ASN A 89 -13.84 -5.10 -16.86
CA ASN A 89 -14.31 -5.70 -15.60
C ASN A 89 -13.37 -5.35 -14.44
N HIS A 90 -13.91 -4.73 -13.39
CA HIS A 90 -13.19 -4.36 -12.18
C HIS A 90 -13.65 -5.23 -11.00
N GLN A 91 -12.71 -5.57 -10.12
CA GLN A 91 -13.04 -6.07 -8.79
C GLN A 91 -13.31 -4.88 -7.87
N SER A 92 -14.10 -5.08 -6.81
CA SER A 92 -14.35 -4.04 -5.80
C SER A 92 -13.93 -4.57 -4.43
N LEU A 93 -13.30 -3.71 -3.65
CA LEU A 93 -12.91 -3.98 -2.26
C LEU A 93 -13.36 -2.83 -1.37
N THR A 94 -13.47 -3.08 -0.07
CA THR A 94 -13.83 -2.03 0.90
C THR A 94 -12.66 -1.74 1.84
N LEU A 95 -12.15 -0.50 1.83
CA LEU A 95 -11.14 0.01 2.77
C LEU A 95 -11.73 1.14 3.61
N ASN A 96 -11.74 0.98 4.93
CA ASN A 96 -12.28 1.97 5.87
C ASN A 96 -13.69 2.47 5.49
N GLY A 97 -14.56 1.57 5.04
CA GLY A 97 -15.92 1.90 4.61
C GLY A 97 -16.05 2.48 3.20
N ARG A 98 -14.94 2.64 2.47
CA ARG A 98 -14.93 3.11 1.08
C ARG A 98 -14.78 1.95 0.12
N THR A 99 -15.67 1.87 -0.85
CA THR A 99 -15.55 0.93 -1.97
C THR A 99 -14.55 1.47 -2.98
N ILE A 100 -13.48 0.73 -3.23
CA ILE A 100 -12.45 1.04 -4.22
C ILE A 100 -12.52 -0.01 -5.31
N ARG A 101 -12.52 0.44 -6.57
CA ARG A 101 -12.40 -0.44 -7.72
C ARG A 101 -10.94 -0.79 -7.94
N MET A 102 -10.64 -2.06 -8.19
CA MET A 102 -9.30 -2.51 -8.48
C MET A 102 -9.24 -3.46 -9.66
N LYS A 103 -8.07 -3.50 -10.29
CA LYS A 103 -7.71 -4.49 -11.30
C LYS A 103 -6.31 -5.03 -11.01
N LYS A 104 -6.19 -6.36 -10.98
CA LYS A 104 -4.90 -7.03 -10.91
C LYS A 104 -4.30 -7.04 -12.31
N ALA A 105 -3.08 -6.57 -12.45
CA ALA A 105 -2.28 -6.66 -13.67
C ALA A 105 -1.17 -7.69 -13.45
N SER A 106 -1.00 -8.60 -14.41
CA SER A 106 0.17 -9.46 -14.44
C SER A 106 1.38 -8.62 -14.88
N SER A 107 2.33 -8.38 -13.97
CA SER A 107 3.64 -7.84 -14.35
C SER A 107 4.46 -8.98 -14.95
N LYS A 108 4.86 -8.86 -16.21
CA LYS A 108 5.85 -9.76 -16.84
C LYS A 108 7.30 -9.29 -16.61
N LEU A 109 7.48 -8.11 -16.01
CA LEU A 109 8.78 -7.42 -15.91
C LEU A 109 9.65 -7.96 -14.78
N LEU A 110 9.07 -8.46 -13.69
CA LEU A 110 9.79 -9.12 -12.61
C LEU A 110 9.09 -10.42 -12.21
N ASN A 111 9.83 -11.53 -12.19
CA ASN A 111 9.39 -12.77 -11.54
C ASN A 111 9.09 -12.44 -10.07
N ASN A 112 7.93 -12.85 -9.55
CA ASN A 112 7.43 -12.57 -8.19
C ASN A 112 6.96 -11.11 -7.92
N SER A 113 6.65 -10.35 -8.97
CA SER A 113 5.98 -9.05 -8.82
C SER A 113 4.49 -9.12 -9.15
N LYS A 114 3.67 -8.50 -8.31
CA LYS A 114 2.23 -8.31 -8.53
C LYS A 114 1.95 -6.83 -8.69
N CYS A 115 1.03 -6.50 -9.58
CA CYS A 115 0.59 -5.13 -9.82
C CYS A 115 -0.92 -5.06 -9.64
N VAL A 116 -1.38 -4.04 -8.91
CA VAL A 116 -2.79 -3.78 -8.65
C VAL A 116 -3.06 -2.31 -8.91
N CYS A 117 -3.94 -2.03 -9.87
CA CYS A 117 -4.40 -0.68 -10.14
C CYS A 117 -5.65 -0.40 -9.31
N PHE A 118 -5.65 0.63 -8.48
CA PHE A 118 -6.81 1.19 -7.80
C PHE A 118 -7.34 2.36 -8.61
N TYR A 119 -8.62 2.32 -8.93
CA TYR A 119 -9.30 3.38 -9.67
C TYR A 119 -10.07 4.25 -8.69
N CYS A 120 -9.60 5.49 -8.56
CA CYS A 120 -10.10 6.46 -7.61
C CYS A 120 -10.72 7.63 -8.38
N SER A 121 -12.04 7.63 -8.55
CA SER A 121 -12.77 8.76 -9.11
C SER A 121 -12.78 9.91 -8.10
N GLY A 122 -11.71 10.72 -8.11
CA GLY A 122 -11.44 11.74 -7.10
C GLY A 122 -10.91 11.16 -5.78
N GLY A 123 -10.24 12.01 -4.98
CA GLY A 123 -9.75 11.63 -3.66
C GLY A 123 -8.51 10.71 -3.66
N LEU A 124 -7.55 10.97 -4.56
CA LEU A 124 -6.29 10.23 -4.65
C LEU A 124 -5.56 10.15 -3.29
N THR A 125 -5.35 11.29 -2.64
CA THR A 125 -4.75 11.41 -1.31
C THR A 125 -5.50 10.57 -0.27
N VAL A 126 -6.83 10.65 -0.31
CA VAL A 126 -7.74 10.02 0.64
C VAL A 126 -7.72 8.48 0.51
N ASN A 127 -7.67 7.96 -0.72
CA ASN A 127 -7.59 6.52 -0.98
C ASN A 127 -6.18 5.97 -0.74
N THR A 128 -5.15 6.75 -1.06
CA THR A 128 -3.75 6.42 -0.74
C THR A 128 -3.59 6.29 0.78
N LYS A 129 -4.09 7.26 1.55
CA LYS A 129 -4.10 7.21 3.02
C LYS A 129 -4.84 5.98 3.55
N ALA A 130 -6.01 5.67 2.98
CA ALA A 130 -6.79 4.51 3.40
C ALA A 130 -6.04 3.19 3.20
N LEU A 131 -5.36 3.03 2.05
CA LEU A 131 -4.53 1.85 1.78
C LEU A 131 -3.34 1.77 2.75
N VAL A 132 -2.54 2.84 2.83
CA VAL A 132 -1.33 2.85 3.67
C VAL A 132 -1.66 2.58 5.13
N ASN A 133 -2.69 3.24 5.68
CA ASN A 133 -3.13 3.00 7.06
C ASN A 133 -3.55 1.55 7.27
N HIS A 134 -4.25 0.95 6.30
CA HIS A 134 -4.67 -0.44 6.40
C HIS A 134 -3.47 -1.39 6.35
N LEU A 135 -2.50 -1.15 5.46
CA LEU A 135 -1.27 -1.94 5.36
C LEU A 135 -0.41 -1.85 6.64
N VAL A 136 -0.18 -0.63 7.13
CA VAL A 136 0.53 -0.38 8.39
C VAL A 136 -0.15 -1.10 9.55
N GLU A 137 -1.49 -1.06 9.61
CA GLU A 137 -2.24 -1.71 10.69
C GLU A 137 -2.19 -3.24 10.64
N ILE A 138 -2.34 -3.85 9.45
CA ILE A 138 -2.36 -5.31 9.32
C ILE A 138 -0.96 -5.90 9.41
N PHE A 139 0.06 -5.25 8.84
CA PHE A 139 1.42 -5.77 8.82
C PHE A 139 2.25 -5.31 10.01
N ARG A 140 1.78 -4.31 10.76
CA ARG A 140 2.42 -3.78 11.98
C ARG A 140 3.85 -3.28 11.73
N VAL A 141 4.06 -2.68 10.57
CA VAL A 141 5.33 -2.05 10.16
C VAL A 141 5.07 -0.58 9.79
N PRO A 142 6.01 0.33 10.08
CA PRO A 142 5.89 1.73 9.66
C PRO A 142 6.06 1.89 8.14
N ILE A 143 5.85 3.12 7.66
CA ILE A 143 6.30 3.50 6.31
C ILE A 143 7.81 3.58 6.35
N ARG A 144 8.48 2.79 5.51
CA ARG A 144 9.93 2.82 5.38
C ARG A 144 10.35 3.99 4.53
N ILE A 145 9.96 4.03 3.26
CA ILE A 145 10.25 5.17 2.37
C ILE A 145 8.98 5.98 2.12
N LEU A 146 9.06 7.29 2.34
CA LEU A 146 8.12 8.25 1.78
C LEU A 146 8.85 9.09 0.73
N ARG A 147 8.50 8.91 -0.54
CA ARG A 147 9.14 9.56 -1.67
C ARG A 147 8.21 10.58 -2.33
N PHE A 148 8.69 11.82 -2.44
CA PHE A 148 8.06 12.89 -3.22
C PHE A 148 8.87 13.14 -4.50
N ASP A 149 8.31 12.81 -5.65
CA ASP A 149 8.81 13.28 -6.94
C ASP A 149 8.11 14.62 -7.24
N MET A 150 8.82 15.72 -6.99
CA MET A 150 8.27 17.08 -6.94
C MET A 150 7.96 17.66 -8.32
N ASP A 151 8.58 17.13 -9.39
CA ASP A 151 8.34 17.60 -10.76
C ASP A 151 6.85 17.51 -11.10
N GLY A 152 6.18 18.66 -11.24
CA GLY A 152 4.75 18.75 -11.57
C GLY A 152 3.78 18.36 -10.45
N LEU A 153 4.26 18.05 -9.24
CA LEU A 153 3.42 17.64 -8.11
C LEU A 153 2.95 18.87 -7.32
N VAL A 154 1.77 19.39 -7.66
CA VAL A 154 1.25 20.63 -7.04
C VAL A 154 0.63 20.41 -5.65
N ASN A 155 -0.01 19.26 -5.42
CA ASN A 155 -0.81 19.00 -4.21
C ASN A 155 -0.08 18.15 -3.17
N TYR A 156 1.25 18.26 -3.08
CA TYR A 156 2.07 17.40 -2.21
C TYR A 156 1.75 17.61 -0.71
N ARG A 157 1.36 18.83 -0.31
CA ARG A 157 1.05 19.17 1.10
C ARG A 157 -0.14 18.39 1.65
N ASP A 158 -1.12 18.03 0.81
CA ASP A 158 -2.24 17.16 1.21
C ASP A 158 -1.76 15.78 1.66
N TYR A 159 -0.67 15.29 1.06
CA TYR A 159 -0.07 14.02 1.42
C TYR A 159 0.77 14.09 2.69
N VAL A 160 1.44 15.22 2.94
CA VAL A 160 2.17 15.47 4.20
C VAL A 160 1.23 15.35 5.40
N GLN A 161 0.03 15.92 5.30
CA GLN A 161 -1.02 15.78 6.33
C GLN A 161 -1.52 14.33 6.51
N CYS A 162 -1.27 13.46 5.53
CA CYS A 162 -1.66 12.05 5.58
C CYS A 162 -0.54 11.14 6.08
N PHE A 163 0.71 11.50 5.80
CA PHE A 163 1.90 10.69 6.04
C PHE A 163 2.95 11.55 6.75
N SER A 164 2.77 11.75 8.04
CA SER A 164 3.63 12.59 8.86
C SER A 164 4.83 11.85 9.46
N LYS A 165 5.03 10.57 9.13
CA LYS A 165 6.13 9.76 9.68
C LYS A 165 6.62 8.69 8.72
N CYS A 166 7.93 8.56 8.57
CA CYS A 166 8.60 7.48 7.85
C CYS A 166 10.02 7.23 8.37
N ASP A 167 10.71 6.20 7.88
CA ASP A 167 12.13 6.01 8.20
C ASP A 167 13.01 6.91 7.29
N ASP A 168 12.81 6.80 5.98
CA ASP A 168 13.52 7.52 4.93
C ASP A 168 12.56 8.48 4.19
N LEU A 169 12.74 9.77 4.40
CA LEU A 169 12.10 10.81 3.59
C LEU A 169 12.98 11.10 2.35
N ARG A 170 12.41 10.96 1.16
CA ARG A 170 13.14 11.16 -0.11
C ARG A 170 12.44 12.18 -0.98
N ILE A 171 13.14 13.25 -1.31
CA ILE A 171 12.67 14.26 -2.27
C ILE A 171 13.48 14.12 -3.54
N CYS A 172 12.80 14.04 -4.68
CA CYS A 172 13.40 13.91 -5.99
C CYS A 172 12.79 14.93 -6.94
N GLY A 173 13.61 15.49 -7.83
CA GLY A 173 13.16 16.39 -8.89
C GLY A 173 14.28 16.67 -9.88
N VAL A 174 13.93 16.73 -11.16
CA VAL A 174 14.81 17.21 -12.23
C VAL A 174 14.90 18.73 -12.18
N GLY A 175 13.78 19.41 -11.88
CA GLY A 175 13.75 20.86 -11.70
C GLY A 175 14.31 21.30 -10.34
N ALA A 176 14.63 22.58 -10.23
CA ALA A 176 14.93 23.19 -8.94
C ALA A 176 13.70 23.09 -8.02
N ILE A 177 13.87 22.47 -6.86
CA ILE A 177 12.86 22.42 -5.80
C ILE A 177 13.10 23.64 -4.92
N SER A 178 12.04 24.38 -4.57
CA SER A 178 12.19 25.58 -3.75
C SER A 178 12.67 25.23 -2.33
N GLU A 179 13.50 26.08 -1.73
CA GLU A 179 13.93 25.93 -0.33
C GLU A 179 12.74 25.93 0.64
N GLU A 180 11.67 26.66 0.31
CA GLU A 180 10.43 26.67 1.08
C GLU A 180 9.76 25.28 1.09
N ASP A 181 9.66 24.62 -0.06
CA ASP A 181 9.05 23.30 -0.16
C ASP A 181 9.90 22.23 0.54
N LEU A 182 11.24 22.33 0.44
CA LEU A 182 12.17 21.44 1.13
C LEU A 182 12.04 21.59 2.65
N THR A 183 12.14 22.81 3.15
CA THR A 183 12.00 23.13 4.58
C THR A 183 10.65 22.65 5.10
N TYR A 184 9.56 22.90 4.36
CA TYR A 184 8.24 22.44 4.77
C TYR A 184 8.17 20.91 4.90
N LEU A 185 8.71 20.17 3.94
CA LEU A 185 8.72 18.70 3.98
C LEU A 185 9.56 18.16 5.13
N GLU A 186 10.73 18.75 5.37
CA GLU A 186 11.64 18.37 6.45
C GLU A 186 11.01 18.60 7.83
N GLU A 187 10.36 19.75 8.04
CA GLU A 187 9.77 20.11 9.33
C GLU A 187 8.47 19.36 9.65
N HIS A 188 7.69 18.98 8.63
CA HIS A 188 6.33 18.45 8.82
C HIS A 188 6.23 16.93 8.71
N VAL A 189 7.32 16.24 8.34
CA VAL A 189 7.38 14.78 8.29
C VAL A 189 8.45 14.32 9.26
N GLU A 190 8.08 13.59 10.32
CA GLU A 190 9.03 12.92 11.20
C GLU A 190 9.78 11.83 10.42
N HIS A 191 11.11 11.90 10.38
CA HIS A 191 11.94 10.97 9.62
C HIS A 191 13.24 10.63 10.35
N THR A 192 13.85 9.50 10.00
CA THR A 192 15.18 9.11 10.50
C THR A 192 16.29 9.60 9.56
N HIS A 193 16.05 9.54 8.25
CA HIS A 193 16.98 10.01 7.24
C HIS A 193 16.26 10.88 6.21
N PHE A 194 16.95 11.92 5.75
CA PHE A 194 16.44 12.85 4.74
C PHE A 194 17.34 12.85 3.51
N TYR A 195 16.75 12.61 2.34
CA TYR A 195 17.49 12.56 1.08
C TYR A 195 16.92 13.53 0.06
N ILE A 196 17.81 14.27 -0.60
CA ILE A 196 17.49 15.11 -1.75
C ILE A 196 18.25 14.59 -2.97
N ASN A 197 17.52 14.18 -4.01
CA ASN A 197 18.07 13.62 -5.25
C ASN A 197 19.09 12.47 -5.00
N GLY A 198 18.85 11.68 -3.95
CA GLY A 198 19.68 10.54 -3.56
C GLY A 198 20.83 10.86 -2.60
N ASN A 199 21.07 12.14 -2.29
CA ASN A 199 22.11 12.55 -1.34
C ASN A 199 21.51 12.73 0.06
N LEU A 200 22.14 12.12 1.06
CA LEU A 200 21.78 12.31 2.48
C LEU A 200 22.08 13.77 2.88
N GLN A 201 21.14 14.41 3.58
CA GLN A 201 21.27 15.76 4.14
C GLN A 201 21.75 15.71 5.59
#